data_AF-A0A1V4ZZY4-F1
#
_entry.id   AF-A0A1V4ZZY4-F1
#
_cell.length_a   1.000
_cell.length_b   1.000
_cell.length_c   1.000
_cell.angle_alpha   90.00
_cell.angle_beta   90.00
_cell.angle_gamma   90.00
#
_symmetry.space_group_name_H-M   'P 1'
#
loop_
_entity.id
_entity.type
_entity.pdbx_description
1 polymer ?
#
loop_
_entity_poly.entity_id
_entity_poly.type
_entity_poly.pdbx_seq_one_letter_code
_entity_poly.pdbx_strand_id
1 'polypeptide(L)' 'MKETYTRYERARIIGARALQISMGAPLLIRTSKIDPLEIALEEFQQNVIPITVKRK' A
#
# COMPACT_ATOMS: atom_id res chain seq x y z
N MET A 1 10.51 -3.91 9.89
CA MET A 1 10.35 -5.38 9.87
C MET A 1 10.21 -5.79 8.41
N LYS A 2 11.19 -6.50 7.83
CA LYS A 2 11.04 -7.09 6.50
C LYS A 2 10.16 -8.32 6.65
N GLU A 3 8.85 -8.13 6.73
CA GLU A 3 7.91 -9.25 6.55
C GLU A 3 8.00 -9.68 5.09
N THR A 4 8.52 -10.88 4.85
CA THR A 4 8.53 -11.48 3.51
C THR A 4 7.08 -11.83 3.15
N TYR A 5 6.37 -10.86 2.57
CA TYR A 5 5.07 -11.08 1.96
C TYR A 5 5.23 -11.95 0.72
N THR A 6 4.33 -12.91 0.53
CA THR A 6 4.24 -13.64 -0.73
C THR A 6 3.87 -12.67 -1.86
N ARG A 7 4.12 -13.06 -3.11
CA ARG A 7 3.71 -12.26 -4.28
C ARG A 7 2.21 -11.91 -4.27
N TYR A 8 1.37 -12.80 -3.72
CA TYR A 8 -0.07 -12.61 -3.61
C TYR A 8 -0.43 -11.63 -2.50
N GLU A 9 0.16 -11.79 -1.32
CA GLU A 9 -0.04 -10.89 -0.19
C GLU A 9 0.41 -9.46 -0.55
N ARG A 10 1.59 -9.32 -1.15
CA ARG A 10 2.10 -8.05 -1.63
C ARG A 10 1.15 -7.38 -2.62
N ALA A 11 0.69 -8.11 -3.64
CA ALA A 11 -0.27 -7.59 -4.60
C ALA A 11 -1.59 -7.16 -3.93
N ARG A 12 -2.06 -7.92 -2.94
CA ARG A 12 -3.30 -7.63 -2.22
C ARG A 12 -3.19 -6.38 -1.35
N ILE A 13 -2.08 -6.19 -0.65
CA ILE A 13 -1.82 -5.00 0.18
C ILE A 13 -1.80 -3.75 -0.69
N ILE A 14 -1.02 -3.77 -1.78
CA ILE A 14 -0.90 -2.64 -2.71
C ILE A 14 -2.26 -2.32 -3.35
N GLY A 15 -2.98 -3.33 -3.83
CA GLY A 15 -4.30 -3.14 -4.45
C GLY A 15 -5.34 -2.60 -3.47
N ALA A 16 -5.38 -3.11 -2.24
CA ALA A 16 -6.28 -2.60 -1.21
C ALA A 16 -5.95 -1.14 -0.85
N ARG A 17 -4.66 -0.79 -0.77
CA ARG A 17 -4.23 0.58 -0.49
C ARG A 17 -4.54 1.54 -1.64
N ALA A 18 -4.29 1.14 -2.88
CA ALA A 18 -4.66 1.93 -4.06
C ALA A 18 -6.16 2.23 -4.10
N LEU A 19 -7.00 1.25 -3.74
CA LEU A 19 -8.45 1.46 -3.62
C LEU A 19 -8.78 2.50 -2.54
N GLN A 20 -8.19 2.40 -1.35
CA GLN A 20 -8.39 3.40 -0.29
C GLN A 20 -8.04 4.82 -0.77
N ILE A 21 -6.91 4.98 -1.45
CA ILE A 21 -6.47 6.27 -1.99
C ILE A 21 -7.48 6.79 -3.03
N SER A 22 -7.95 5.92 -3.93
CA SER A 22 -8.97 6.29 -4.92
C SER A 22 -10.30 6.73 -4.29
N MET A 23 -10.60 6.23 -3.09
CA MET A 23 -11.77 6.62 -2.30
C MET A 23 -11.56 7.90 -1.47
N GLY A 24 -10.41 8.58 -1.62
CA GLY A 24 -10.10 9.82 -0.90
C GLY A 24 -9.51 9.61 0.50
N ALA A 25 -8.99 8.41 0.80
CA ALA A 25 -8.27 8.19 2.06
C ALA A 25 -7.01 9.06 2.12
N PRO A 26 -6.61 9.52 3.32
CA PRO A 26 -5.42 10.36 3.48
C PRO A 26 -4.15 9.60 3.11
N LEU A 27 -3.26 10.31 2.41
CA LEU A 27 -1.92 9.85 2.06
C LEU A 27 -0.99 10.01 3.26
N LEU A 28 -0.17 9.00 3.54
CA LEU A 28 0.83 9.04 4.61
C LEU A 28 2.20 9.54 4.12
N ILE A 29 2.34 9.73 2.81
CA ILE A 29 3.54 10.24 2.16
C ILE A 29 3.23 11.52 1.38
N ARG A 30 4.26 12.35 1.20
CA ARG A 30 4.22 13.46 0.24
C ARG A 30 4.70 12.94 -1.11
N THR A 31 3.81 12.88 -2.08
CA THR A 31 4.10 12.44 -3.44
C THR A 31 3.56 13.44 -4.45
N SER A 32 4.24 13.57 -5.59
CA SER A 32 3.78 14.40 -6.71
C SER A 32 2.93 13.59 -7.70
N LYS A 33 2.72 12.30 -7.42
CA LYS A 33 1.99 11.38 -8.29
C LYS A 33 0.49 11.49 -8.09
N ILE A 34 -0.24 11.26 -9.17
CA ILE A 34 -1.70 11.33 -9.22
C ILE A 34 -2.31 9.93 -9.19
N ASP A 35 -1.63 8.92 -9.76
CA ASP A 35 -2.15 7.56 -9.85
C ASP A 35 -2.15 6.88 -8.45
N PRO A 36 -3.32 6.48 -7.92
CA PRO A 36 -3.42 5.75 -6.65
C PRO A 36 -2.53 4.51 -6.55
N LEU A 37 -2.28 3.82 -7.68
CA LEU A 37 -1.44 2.63 -7.68
C LEU A 37 0.03 2.97 -7.41
N GLU A 38 0.55 4.01 -8.06
CA GLU A 38 1.93 4.43 -7.85
C GLU A 38 2.15 4.98 -6.45
N ILE A 39 1.16 5.69 -5.90
CA ILE A 39 1.21 6.20 -4.53
C ILE A 39 1.21 5.03 -3.53
N ALA A 40 0.35 4.03 -3.72
CA ALA A 40 0.35 2.83 -2.90
C ALA A 40 1.68 2.05 -2.99
N LEU A 41 2.30 2.01 -4.17
CA LEU A 41 3.63 1.39 -4.33
C LEU A 41 4.71 2.14 -3.54
N GLU A 42 4.70 3.48 -3.56
CA GLU A 42 5.63 4.28 -2.77
C GLU A 42 5.42 4.10 -1.26
N GLU A 43 4.17 4.11 -0.80
CA GLU A 43 3.85 3.85 0.61
C GLU A 43 4.28 2.44 1.03
N PHE A 44 4.14 1.46 0.15
CA PHE A 44 4.61 0.09 0.40
C PHE A 44 6.13 0.04 0.52
N GLN A 45 6.86 0.74 -0.36
CA GLN A 45 8.33 0.82 -0.31
C GLN A 45 8.83 1.51 0.97
N GLN A 46 8.10 2.51 1.46
CA GLN A 46 8.42 3.19 2.72
C GLN A 46 7.93 2.42 3.95
N ASN A 47 7.25 1.28 3.79
CA ASN A 47 6.68 0.46 4.87
C ASN A 47 5.72 1.25 5.79
N VAL A 48 4.99 2.22 5.24
CA VAL A 48 4.04 3.06 5.99
C VAL A 48 2.58 2.65 5.80
N ILE A 49 2.30 1.62 4.99
CA ILE A 49 0.93 1.16 4.75
C ILE A 49 0.33 0.58 6.04
N PRO A 50 -0.83 1.09 6.52
CA PRO A 50 -1.48 0.62 7.72
C PRO A 50 -2.34 -0.64 7.45
N ILE A 51 -1.76 -1.64 6.79
CA ILE A 51 -2.41 -2.91 6.46
C ILE A 51 -1.48 -4.04 6.87
N THR A 52 -2.01 -4.99 7.64
CA THR A 52 -1.27 -6.18 8.06
C THR A 52 -1.96 -7.44 7.53
N VAL A 53 -1.16 -8.44 7.15
CA VAL A 53 -1.69 -9.73 6.70
C VAL A 53 -1.86 -10.65 7.89
N LYS A 54 -3.10 -11.11 8.13
CA LYS A 54 -3.37 -12.16 9.11
C LYS A 54 -3.28 -13.52 8.44
N ARG A 55 -2.21 -14.26 8.73
CA ARG A 55 -2.07 -15.67 8.37
C ARG A 55 -2.82 -16.50 9.41
N LYS A 56 -3.72 -17.38 8.96
CA LYS A 56 -4.37 -18.40 9.80
C LYS A 56 -3.61 -19.71 9.69
#